data_AF-A0A6B1DZF0-F1
#
_entry.id   AF-A0A6B1DZF0-F1
#
_cell.length_a   1.000
_cell.length_b   1.000
_cell.length_c   1.000
_cell.angle_alpha   90.00
_cell.angle_beta   90.00
_cell.angle_gamma   90.00
#
_symmetry.space_group_name_H-M   'P 1'
#
loop_
_entity.id
_entity.type
_entity.pdbx_description
1 polymer ?
#
loop_
_entity_poly.entity_id
_entity_poly.type
_entity_poly.pdbx_seq_one_letter_code
_entity_poly.pdbx_strand_id
1 'polypeptide(L)'
;RYCKENNLPIHPARFPAPIPEYFIRFLTDRDDLVLDPFAGSCVTGEVSERLQRRWICAEIEEKYLLGAKGRFLENSEPKQLRLSPGKVETYRIQRPGALWDDMPQKPLPKDGGRKRTTRRK
;
A
#
# COMPACT_ATOMS: atom_id res chain seq x y z
N ARG A 1 -2.44 11.49 -13.65
CA ARG A 1 -2.73 11.55 -15.10
C ARG A 1 -4.24 11.50 -15.28
N TYR A 2 -4.87 10.38 -14.92
CA TYR A 2 -6.34 10.22 -14.86
C TYR A 2 -7.13 11.43 -14.31
N CYS A 3 -6.86 11.90 -13.08
CA CYS A 3 -7.60 13.04 -12.53
C CYS A 3 -7.47 14.32 -13.37
N LYS A 4 -6.29 14.57 -13.94
CA LYS A 4 -6.05 15.76 -14.78
C LYS A 4 -6.81 15.67 -16.11
N GLU A 5 -6.85 14.47 -16.71
CA GLU A 5 -7.56 14.21 -17.96
C GLU A 5 -9.09 14.31 -17.80
N ASN A 6 -9.61 14.04 -16.59
CA ASN A 6 -11.04 14.08 -16.28
C ASN A 6 -11.47 15.34 -15.50
N ASN A 7 -10.60 16.36 -15.38
CA ASN A 7 -10.85 17.57 -14.58
C ASN A 7 -11.31 17.29 -13.13
N LEU A 8 -10.81 16.22 -12.53
CA LEU A 8 -11.10 15.83 -11.16
C LEU A 8 -10.06 16.39 -10.19
N PRO A 9 -10.48 16.84 -8.98
CA PRO A 9 -9.54 17.31 -7.97
C PRO A 9 -8.67 16.18 -7.46
N ILE A 10 -7.37 16.45 -7.33
CA ILE A 10 -6.44 15.53 -6.71
C ILE A 10 -6.60 15.64 -5.20
N HIS A 11 -6.75 14.50 -4.50
CA HIS A 11 -6.82 14.49 -3.04
C HIS A 11 -5.56 15.16 -2.44
N PRO A 12 -5.73 16.16 -1.57
CA PRO A 12 -4.61 17.00 -1.11
C PRO A 12 -3.69 16.25 -0.14
N ALA A 13 -4.25 15.43 0.74
CA ALA A 13 -3.51 14.73 1.81
C ALA A 13 -3.36 13.23 1.51
N ARG A 14 -2.63 12.87 0.46
CA ARG A 14 -2.36 11.46 0.13
C ARG A 14 -1.09 11.00 0.85
N PHE A 15 -1.14 9.87 1.54
CA PHE A 15 0.06 9.19 1.99
C PHE A 15 0.78 8.50 0.82
N PRO A 16 2.12 8.39 0.87
CA PRO A 16 2.89 7.62 -0.11
C PRO A 16 2.63 6.12 0.06
N ALA A 17 2.52 5.38 -1.05
CA ALA A 17 2.20 3.95 -1.09
C ALA A 17 3.05 3.02 -0.19
N PRO A 18 4.34 3.30 0.08
CA PRO A 18 5.13 2.47 1.00
C PRO A 18 4.61 2.44 2.45
N ILE A 19 3.86 3.47 2.89
CA ILE A 19 3.31 3.50 4.25
C ILE A 19 2.22 2.43 4.44
N PRO A 20 1.12 2.41 3.66
CA PRO A 20 0.12 1.36 3.78
C PRO A 20 0.69 -0.02 3.46
N GLU A 21 1.65 -0.12 2.52
CA GLU A 21 2.33 -1.38 2.20
C GLU A 21 3.01 -2.00 3.43
N TYR A 22 3.67 -1.17 4.23
CA TYR A 22 4.29 -1.61 5.47
C TYR A 22 3.27 -2.25 6.41
N PHE A 23 2.17 -1.56 6.70
CA PHE A 23 1.16 -2.03 7.64
C PHE A 23 0.38 -3.22 7.11
N ILE A 24 0.03 -3.24 5.82
CA ILE A 24 -0.72 -4.35 5.21
C ILE A 24 0.10 -5.63 5.32
N ARG A 25 1.38 -5.63 4.91
CA ARG A 25 2.23 -6.82 5.03
C ARG A 25 2.55 -7.19 6.47
N PHE A 26 2.59 -6.21 7.38
CA PHE A 26 2.88 -6.46 8.80
C PHE A 26 1.69 -7.05 9.56
N LEU A 27 0.46 -6.69 9.17
CA LEU A 27 -0.76 -6.98 9.94
C LEU A 27 -1.75 -7.91 9.24
N THR A 28 -1.49 -8.31 8.00
CA THR A 28 -2.39 -9.20 7.23
C THR A 28 -1.63 -10.30 6.51
N ASP A 29 -2.29 -11.44 6.31
CA ASP A 29 -1.90 -12.47 5.36
C ASP A 29 -2.53 -12.24 3.98
N ARG A 30 -2.16 -13.04 2.98
CA ARG A 30 -2.87 -13.03 1.68
C ARG A 30 -4.33 -13.41 1.90
N ASP A 31 -5.21 -12.88 1.03
CA ASP A 31 -6.67 -13.09 1.05
C ASP A 31 -7.44 -12.49 2.26
N ASP A 32 -6.73 -11.96 3.26
CA ASP A 32 -7.32 -11.15 4.33
C ASP A 32 -8.04 -9.91 3.77
N LEU A 33 -9.00 -9.41 4.53
CA LEU A 33 -9.77 -8.21 4.20
C LEU A 33 -9.18 -6.97 4.87
N VAL A 34 -8.80 -5.98 4.06
CA VAL A 34 -8.38 -4.65 4.51
C VAL A 34 -9.55 -3.66 4.36
N LEU A 35 -9.93 -2.99 5.44
CA LEU A 35 -10.95 -1.95 5.44
C LEU A 35 -10.31 -0.57 5.67
N ASP A 36 -10.59 0.38 4.78
CA ASP A 36 -10.24 1.80 4.96
C ASP A 36 -11.49 2.67 4.85
N PRO A 37 -12.04 3.16 5.99
CA PRO A 37 -13.25 3.98 5.99
C PRO A 37 -13.02 5.44 5.55
N PHE A 38 -11.77 5.87 5.35
CA PHE A 38 -11.39 7.24 4.99
C PHE A 38 -10.37 7.23 3.84
N ALA A 39 -10.73 6.53 2.77
CA ALA A 39 -9.80 6.11 1.75
C ALA A 39 -9.23 7.28 0.92
N GLY A 40 -9.92 8.43 0.87
CA GLY A 40 -9.55 9.55 0.02
C GLY A 40 -9.35 9.10 -1.42
N SER A 41 -8.10 9.09 -1.88
CA SER A 41 -7.74 8.62 -3.23
C SER A 41 -7.58 7.10 -3.38
N CYS A 42 -7.94 6.29 -2.38
CA CYS A 42 -7.85 4.83 -2.38
C CYS A 42 -6.44 4.27 -2.60
N VAL A 43 -5.43 4.84 -1.93
CA VAL A 43 -4.06 4.27 -1.96
C VAL A 43 -4.03 2.93 -1.23
N THR A 44 -4.77 2.79 -0.12
CA THR A 44 -4.86 1.55 0.65
C THR A 44 -5.42 0.40 -0.20
N GLY A 45 -6.47 0.64 -0.98
CA GLY A 45 -7.03 -0.35 -1.91
C GLY A 45 -6.05 -0.75 -3.01
N GLU A 46 -5.43 0.22 -3.69
CA GLU A 46 -4.40 -0.03 -4.71
C GLU A 46 -3.25 -0.91 -4.18
N VAL A 47 -2.77 -0.62 -2.98
CA VAL A 47 -1.69 -1.39 -2.36
C VAL A 47 -2.18 -2.78 -1.90
N SER A 48 -3.39 -2.87 -1.35
CA SER A 48 -3.99 -4.14 -0.93
C SER A 48 -4.17 -5.10 -2.12
N GLU A 49 -4.66 -4.59 -3.25
CA GLU A 49 -4.84 -5.37 -4.48
C GLU A 49 -3.51 -5.88 -5.03
N ARG A 50 -2.49 -5.00 -5.14
CA ARG A 50 -1.12 -5.39 -5.53
C ARG A 50 -0.55 -6.48 -4.62
N LEU A 51 -0.86 -6.43 -3.33
CA LEU A 51 -0.40 -7.40 -2.33
C LEU A 51 -1.30 -8.65 -2.21
N GLN A 52 -2.31 -8.82 -3.06
CA GLN A 52 -3.22 -9.96 -3.04
C GLN A 52 -4.02 -10.06 -1.73
N ARG A 53 -4.53 -8.92 -1.25
CA ARG A 53 -5.52 -8.82 -0.17
C ARG A 53 -6.86 -8.42 -0.77
N ARG A 54 -7.94 -8.85 -0.13
CA ARG A 54 -9.27 -8.28 -0.39
C ARG A 54 -9.36 -6.92 0.28
N TRP A 55 -10.11 -5.99 -0.29
CA TRP A 55 -10.20 -4.65 0.29
C TRP A 55 -11.57 -4.03 0.12
N ILE A 56 -11.93 -3.17 1.07
CA ILE A 56 -13.09 -2.26 1.00
C ILE A 56 -12.59 -0.87 1.38
N CYS A 57 -12.90 0.11 0.55
CA CYS A 57 -12.57 1.50 0.79
C CYS A 57 -13.85 2.34 0.73
N ALA A 58 -14.03 3.22 1.71
CA ALA A 58 -15.13 4.19 1.75
C ALA A 58 -14.56 5.61 1.83
N GLU A 59 -15.27 6.55 1.22
CA GLU A 59 -14.96 7.97 1.23
C GLU A 59 -16.27 8.72 1.06
N ILE A 60 -16.46 9.78 1.85
CA ILE A 60 -17.71 10.56 1.84
C ILE A 60 -17.79 11.48 0.62
N GLU A 61 -16.62 11.91 0.14
CA GLU A 61 -16.50 12.88 -0.93
C GLU A 61 -16.32 12.17 -2.29
N GLU A 62 -17.42 12.10 -3.06
CA GLU A 62 -17.52 11.36 -4.31
C GLU A 62 -16.43 11.72 -5.32
N LYS A 63 -16.03 12.99 -5.41
CA LYS A 63 -14.99 13.42 -6.36
C LYS A 63 -13.65 12.72 -6.14
N TYR A 64 -13.35 12.31 -4.90
CA TYR A 64 -12.14 11.54 -4.59
C TYR A 64 -12.26 10.08 -5.01
N LEU A 65 -13.44 9.47 -4.86
CA LEU A 65 -13.73 8.14 -5.38
C LEU A 65 -13.65 8.09 -6.91
N LEU A 66 -14.20 9.10 -7.60
CA LEU A 66 -14.06 9.22 -9.05
C LEU A 66 -12.59 9.28 -9.46
N GLY A 67 -11.77 10.08 -8.77
CA GLY A 67 -10.34 10.15 -9.01
C GLY A 67 -9.60 8.83 -8.71
N ALA A 68 -10.06 8.09 -7.69
CA ALA A 68 -9.50 6.81 -7.28
C ALA A 68 -9.70 5.70 -8.34
N LYS A 69 -10.80 5.72 -9.10
CA LYS A 69 -11.05 4.76 -10.20
C LYS A 69 -9.87 4.64 -11.15
N GLY A 70 -9.17 5.74 -11.41
CA GLY A 70 -7.99 5.78 -12.27
C GLY A 70 -6.80 4.92 -11.82
N ARG A 71 -6.82 4.39 -10.58
CA ARG A 71 -5.79 3.44 -10.09
C ARG A 71 -6.03 2.01 -10.56
N PHE A 72 -7.28 1.68 -10.83
CA PHE A 72 -7.79 0.31 -11.04
C PHE A 72 -8.13 0.01 -12.50
N LEU A 73 -7.73 0.88 -13.42
CA LEU A 73 -7.89 0.63 -14.85
C LEU A 73 -6.84 -0.41 -15.30
N GLU A 74 -7.25 -1.41 -16.08
CA GLU A 74 -6.50 -2.62 -16.47
C GLU A 74 -5.09 -2.40 -17.09
N ASN A 75 -4.68 -1.15 -17.34
CA ASN A 75 -3.42 -0.78 -17.96
C ASN A 75 -2.50 0.06 -17.05
N SER A 76 -2.75 0.10 -15.74
CA SER A 76 -1.80 0.71 -14.80
C SER A 76 -0.64 -0.25 -14.54
N GLU A 77 0.39 -0.21 -15.39
CA GLU A 77 1.69 -0.81 -15.11
C GLU A 77 2.06 -0.55 -13.65
N PRO A 78 2.44 -1.58 -12.86
CA PRO A 78 2.82 -1.39 -11.47
C PRO A 78 3.90 -0.31 -11.47
N LYS A 79 3.61 0.83 -10.83
CA LYS A 79 4.59 1.89 -10.67
C LYS A 79 5.65 1.40 -9.70
N GLN A 80 6.57 0.58 -10.22
CA GLN A 80 7.82 0.30 -9.55
C GLN A 80 8.42 1.64 -9.20
N LEU A 81 8.76 1.77 -7.92
CA LEU A 81 9.28 2.99 -7.38
C LEU A 81 10.72 3.15 -7.89
N ARG A 82 10.88 3.69 -9.10
CA ARG A 82 12.20 3.87 -9.72
C ARG A 82 12.99 4.85 -8.84
N LEU A 83 14.11 4.38 -8.32
CA LEU A 83 15.12 5.25 -7.71
C LEU A 83 15.62 6.20 -8.81
N SER A 84 15.53 7.51 -8.59
CA SER A 84 16.07 8.50 -9.52
C SER A 84 17.60 8.40 -9.54
N PRO A 85 18.25 8.34 -10.72
CA PRO A 85 19.70 8.34 -10.81
C PRO A 85 20.25 9.70 -10.35
N GLY A 86 21.26 9.72 -9.48
CA GLY A 86 22.08 10.92 -9.24
C GLY A 86 21.95 11.63 -7.88
N LYS A 87 21.28 11.06 -6.87
CA LYS A 87 21.29 11.66 -5.51
C LYS A 87 22.40 11.04 -4.65
N VAL A 88 23.40 11.85 -4.31
CA VAL A 88 24.54 11.53 -3.43
C VAL A 88 24.06 10.92 -2.11
N GLU A 89 24.62 9.76 -1.73
CA GLU A 89 24.20 8.97 -0.57
C GLU A 89 24.65 9.61 0.74
N THR A 90 23.74 10.32 1.41
CA THR A 90 23.69 10.29 2.87
C THR A 90 22.90 9.03 3.25
N TYR A 91 23.48 8.18 4.11
CA TYR A 91 22.94 6.91 4.64
C TYR A 91 21.55 6.51 4.09
N ARG A 92 21.50 5.55 3.15
CA ARG A 92 20.22 4.98 2.71
C ARG A 92 19.62 4.19 3.86
N ILE A 93 18.69 4.81 4.59
CA ILE A 93 17.75 4.05 5.42
C ILE A 93 16.99 3.15 4.45
N GLN A 94 17.25 1.85 4.54
CA GLN A 94 16.50 0.85 3.82
C GLN A 94 15.04 0.97 4.27
N ARG A 95 14.12 1.04 3.30
CA ARG A 95 12.70 1.16 3.63
C ARG A 95 12.28 -0.12 4.34
N PRO A 96 11.55 -0.02 5.46
CA PRO A 96 10.95 -1.19 6.09
C PRO A 96 10.08 -1.91 5.04
N GLY A 97 10.56 -3.05 4.55
CA GLY A 97 9.91 -3.84 3.50
C GLY A 97 10.53 -3.81 2.10
N ALA A 98 11.67 -3.16 1.88
CA ALA A 98 12.38 -3.19 0.59
C ALA A 98 12.77 -4.62 0.13
N LEU A 99 12.93 -5.56 1.05
CA LEU A 99 13.34 -6.95 0.79
C LEU A 99 12.15 -7.93 0.86
N TRP A 100 10.91 -7.44 0.93
CA TRP A 100 9.76 -8.28 1.22
C TRP A 100 9.16 -8.97 -0.01
N ASP A 101 9.54 -8.57 -1.23
CA ASP A 101 9.12 -9.22 -2.47
C ASP A 101 9.90 -10.53 -2.72
N ASP A 102 11.17 -10.59 -2.30
CA ASP A 102 12.04 -11.76 -2.47
C ASP A 102 11.87 -12.84 -1.37
N MET A 103 11.02 -12.57 -0.37
CA MET A 103 10.84 -13.44 0.79
C MET A 103 9.54 -14.24 0.70
N PRO A 104 9.55 -15.56 0.97
CA PRO A 104 8.32 -16.33 1.05
C PRO A 104 7.44 -15.77 2.17
N GLN A 105 6.18 -15.44 1.85
CA GLN A 105 5.23 -14.94 2.84
C GLN A 105 4.88 -16.07 3.81
N LYS A 106 5.42 -15.99 5.02
CA LYS A 106 5.03 -16.87 6.13
C LYS A 106 3.77 -16.30 6.80
N PRO A 107 2.75 -17.13 7.08
CA PRO A 107 1.56 -16.69 7.77
C PRO A 107 1.87 -16.02 9.11
N LEU A 108 1.08 -15.00 9.46
CA LEU A 108 1.20 -14.31 10.73
C LEU A 108 0.88 -15.26 11.90
N PRO A 109 1.49 -15.04 13.08
CA PRO A 109 1.13 -15.80 14.27
C PRO A 109 -0.36 -15.64 14.59
N LYS A 110 -1.07 -16.76 14.75
CA LYS A 110 -2.52 -16.78 15.06
C LYS A 110 -2.89 -16.05 16.35
N ASP A 111 -1.93 -15.86 17.25
CA ASP A 111 -2.10 -15.16 18.52
C ASP A 111 -1.83 -13.65 18.42
N GLY A 112 -1.60 -13.12 17.22
CA GLY A 112 -1.30 -11.70 16.99
C GLY A 112 0.00 -11.24 17.64
N GLY A 113 0.92 -12.17 17.95
CA GLY A 113 2.16 -11.85 18.66
C GLY A 113 2.00 -11.73 20.17
N ARG A 114 0.87 -12.19 20.76
CA ARG A 114 0.66 -12.23 22.21
C ARG A 114 1.78 -12.94 22.95
N LYS A 115 2.32 -14.03 22.39
CA LYS A 115 3.50 -14.70 22.93
C LYS A 115 4.76 -14.22 22.19
N ARG A 116 5.68 -13.61 22.93
CA ARG A 116 7.02 -13.29 22.40
C ARG A 116 7.78 -14.60 22.17
N THR A 117 8.27 -14.81 20.95
CA THR A 117 9.17 -15.94 20.67
C THR A 117 10.46 -15.75 21.47
N THR A 118 10.70 -16.62 22.46
CA THR A 118 11.98 -16.65 23.16
C THR A 118 13.06 -17.03 22.16
N ARG A 119 14.11 -16.21 22.01
CA ARG A 119 15.27 -16.59 21.19
C ARG A 119 15.79 -17.93 21.71
N ARG A 120 15.86 -18.95 20.86
CA ARG A 120 16.66 -20.14 21.16
C ARG A 120 18.10 -19.66 21.35
N LYS A 121 18.67 -20.00 22.51
CA LYS A 121 20.10 -19.79 22.80
C LYS A 121 20.94 -20.58 21.80
#